data_AF-A0A7U4DMV7-F1
#
_entry.id   AF-A0A7U4DMV7-F1
#
_cell.length_a   1.000
_cell.length_b   1.000
_cell.length_c   1.000
_cell.angle_alpha   90.00
_cell.angle_beta   90.00
_cell.angle_gamma   90.00
#
_symmetry.space_group_name_H-M   'P 1'
#
loop_
_entity.id
_entity.type
_entity.pdbx_description
1 polymer ?
#
loop_
_entity_poly.entity_id
_entity_poly.type
_entity_poly.pdbx_seq_one_letter_code
_entity_poly.pdbx_strand_id
1 'polypeptide(L)'
;MAAGVFCPLVSIPIAGSINYFKNGEGDGTFLLFLAAISAAAIFWNRFKILVVTGGASIAILAFDLWNFFHKMSLSKADMQREMAGNPFGGLAEAAMQSIQLQWGWGVMFTGAVMLIVAWFLAQREYKYK
;
A
#
# COMPACT_ATOMS: atom_id res chain seq x y z
N MET A 1 -7.86 1.86 7.27
CA MET A 1 -6.47 1.58 6.84
C MET A 1 -6.04 0.16 7.22
N ALA A 2 -6.10 -0.24 8.50
CA ALA A 2 -5.70 -1.58 8.95
C ALA A 2 -6.33 -2.74 8.16
N ALA A 3 -7.63 -2.69 7.88
CA ALA A 3 -8.31 -3.71 7.06
C ALA A 3 -7.70 -3.86 5.65
N GLY A 4 -7.27 -2.74 5.04
CA GLY A 4 -6.67 -2.72 3.71
C GLY A 4 -5.32 -3.45 3.62
N VAL A 5 -4.60 -3.59 4.75
CA VAL A 5 -3.30 -4.27 4.79
C VAL A 5 -3.43 -5.78 4.51
N PHE A 6 -4.58 -6.36 4.84
CA PHE A 6 -4.90 -7.76 4.56
C PHE A 6 -5.58 -7.97 3.20
N CYS A 7 -6.02 -6.87 2.57
CA CYS A 7 -6.63 -6.92 1.25
C CYS A 7 -5.58 -7.27 0.18
N PRO A 8 -6.03 -7.90 -0.91
CA PRO A 8 -5.13 -8.31 -1.97
C PRO A 8 -4.57 -7.08 -2.70
N LEU A 9 -3.25 -7.06 -2.85
CA LEU A 9 -2.48 -5.92 -3.33
C LEU A 9 -2.00 -6.12 -4.76
N VAL A 10 -1.45 -7.30 -5.03
CA VAL A 10 -0.89 -7.69 -6.32
C VAL A 10 -1.28 -9.14 -6.58
N SER A 11 -1.76 -9.41 -7.79
CA SER A 11 -1.96 -10.78 -8.26
C SER A 11 -0.74 -11.22 -9.06
N ILE A 12 -0.13 -12.34 -8.66
CA ILE A 12 0.93 -13.00 -9.42
C ILE A 12 0.35 -14.30 -10.00
N PRO A 13 0.51 -14.59 -11.30
CA PRO A 13 -0.14 -15.74 -11.95
C PRO A 13 0.17 -17.10 -11.33
N ILE A 14 1.38 -17.27 -10.78
CA ILE A 14 1.88 -18.55 -10.25
C ILE A 14 1.77 -18.59 -8.71
N ALA A 15 2.04 -17.47 -8.04
CA ALA A 15 2.03 -17.38 -6.57
C ALA A 15 0.66 -16.97 -5.99
N GLY A 16 -0.30 -16.61 -6.85
CA GLY A 16 -1.60 -16.12 -6.44
C GLY A 16 -1.59 -14.67 -5.95
N SER A 17 -2.61 -14.32 -5.18
CA SER A 17 -2.82 -12.96 -4.68
C SER A 17 -2.03 -12.71 -3.40
N ILE A 18 -1.20 -11.67 -3.41
CA ILE A 18 -0.36 -11.27 -2.29
C ILE A 18 -0.95 -10.01 -1.64
N ASN A 19 -1.05 -10.02 -0.31
CA ASN A 19 -1.45 -8.86 0.48
C ASN A 19 -0.24 -8.03 0.93
N TYR A 20 -0.49 -6.85 1.47
CA TYR A 20 0.57 -5.92 1.87
C TYR A 20 1.28 -6.35 3.16
N PHE A 21 0.60 -7.12 4.02
CA PHE A 21 1.18 -7.70 5.23
C PHE A 21 2.25 -8.76 4.95
N LYS A 22 2.07 -9.56 3.90
CA LYS A 22 2.89 -10.74 3.57
C LYS A 22 3.26 -11.58 4.81
N ASN A 23 2.28 -11.89 5.66
CA ASN A 23 2.48 -12.62 6.92
C ASN A 23 3.55 -12.03 7.87
N GLY A 24 3.78 -10.71 7.82
CA GLY A 24 4.72 -10.00 8.69
C GLY A 24 6.05 -9.64 8.02
N GLU A 25 6.35 -10.20 6.84
CA GLU A 25 7.56 -9.89 6.06
C GLU A 25 7.38 -8.69 5.12
N GLY A 26 6.16 -8.14 5.05
CA GLY A 26 5.84 -7.01 4.19
C GLY A 26 5.80 -5.67 4.92
N ASP A 27 5.79 -4.59 4.14
CA ASP A 27 5.68 -3.21 4.63
C ASP A 27 4.34 -2.92 5.33
N GLY A 28 3.36 -3.83 5.19
CA GLY A 28 2.09 -3.78 5.92
C GLY A 28 2.20 -3.83 7.43
N THR A 29 3.30 -4.36 7.97
CA THR A 29 3.56 -4.33 9.42
C THR A 29 3.72 -2.90 9.93
N PHE A 30 4.40 -2.03 9.17
CA PHE A 30 4.53 -0.61 9.51
C PHE A 30 3.19 0.11 9.46
N LEU A 31 2.36 -0.17 8.44
CA LEU A 31 1.03 0.40 8.34
C LEU A 31 0.09 -0.06 9.46
N LEU A 32 0.19 -1.32 9.90
CA LEU A 32 -0.55 -1.83 11.06
C LEU A 32 -0.11 -1.12 12.35
N PHE A 33 1.19 -0.90 12.54
CA PHE A 33 1.71 -0.14 13.68
C PHE A 33 1.19 1.31 13.69
N LEU A 34 1.22 1.99 12.54
CA LEU A 34 0.63 3.32 12.37
C LEU A 34 -0.87 3.33 12.70
N ALA A 35 -1.61 2.31 12.24
CA ALA A 35 -3.03 2.18 12.53
C ALA A 35 -3.31 1.98 14.04
N ALA A 36 -2.47 1.22 14.74
CA ALA A 36 -2.56 1.05 16.19
C ALA A 36 -2.32 2.37 16.94
N ILE A 37 -1.31 3.15 16.52
CA ILE A 37 -1.06 4.50 17.06
C ILE A 37 -2.26 5.42 16.81
N SER A 38 -2.83 5.41 15.60
CA SER A 38 -4.02 6.20 15.28
C SER A 38 -5.20 5.82 16.17
N ALA A 39 -5.44 4.53 16.40
CA ALA A 39 -6.51 4.06 17.27
C ALA A 39 -6.32 4.54 18.73
N ALA A 40 -5.09 4.45 19.25
CA ALA A 40 -4.76 4.95 20.59
C ALA A 40 -4.90 6.49 20.67
N ALA A 41 -4.52 7.22 19.62
CA ALA A 41 -4.66 8.67 19.56
C ALA A 41 -6.12 9.12 19.56
N ILE A 42 -7.01 8.38 18.89
CA ILE A 42 -8.47 8.60 18.94
C ILE A 42 -8.97 8.39 20.38
N PHE A 43 -8.54 7.31 21.03
CA PHE A 43 -8.94 6.99 22.41
C PHE A 43 -8.54 8.09 23.41
N TRP A 44 -7.36 8.69 23.26
CA TRP A 44 -6.91 9.81 24.10
C TRP A 44 -7.28 11.21 23.58
N ASN A 45 -8.16 11.30 22.56
CA ASN A 45 -8.61 12.55 21.96
C ASN A 45 -7.45 13.43 21.41
N ARG A 46 -6.30 12.83 21.08
CA ARG A 46 -5.09 13.50 20.58
C ARG A 46 -5.07 13.54 19.05
N PHE A 47 -6.07 14.19 18.47
CA PHE A 47 -6.29 14.16 17.02
C PHE A 47 -5.11 14.68 16.18
N LYS A 48 -4.23 15.55 16.72
CA LYS A 48 -3.04 16.04 15.98
C LYS A 48 -2.15 14.90 15.47
N ILE A 49 -2.13 13.77 16.19
CA ILE A 49 -1.35 12.58 15.81
C ILE A 49 -1.93 11.92 14.54
N LEU A 50 -3.24 12.05 14.29
CA LEU A 50 -3.90 11.42 13.14
C LEU A 50 -3.43 11.98 11.78
N VAL A 51 -3.12 13.27 11.72
CA VAL A 51 -2.55 13.88 10.51
C VAL A 51 -1.16 13.33 10.23
N VAL A 52 -0.34 13.18 11.28
CA VAL A 52 1.01 12.62 11.16
C VAL A 52 0.92 11.16 10.73
N THR A 53 0.12 10.33 11.39
CA THR A 53 -0.02 8.91 11.04
C THR A 53 -0.67 8.70 9.68
N GLY A 54 -1.71 9.48 9.36
CA GLY A 54 -2.39 9.42 8.06
C GLY A 54 -1.49 9.89 6.91
N GLY A 55 -0.80 11.02 7.09
CA GLY A 55 0.17 11.54 6.13
C GLY A 55 1.36 10.60 5.93
N ALA A 56 1.94 10.08 7.01
CA ALA A 56 3.01 9.08 6.94
C ALA A 56 2.58 7.83 6.18
N SER A 57 1.35 7.36 6.42
CA SER A 57 0.82 6.18 5.72
C SER A 57 0.62 6.44 4.23
N ILE A 58 0.13 7.61 3.84
CA ILE A 58 0.03 7.99 2.42
C ILE A 58 1.42 8.05 1.77
N ALA A 59 2.40 8.64 2.46
CA ALA A 59 3.76 8.75 1.95
C ALA A 59 4.41 7.37 1.74
N ILE A 60 4.25 6.45 2.69
CA ILE A 60 4.73 5.06 2.58
C ILE A 60 4.05 4.35 1.41
N LEU A 61 2.70 4.40 1.33
CA LEU A 61 1.96 3.77 0.24
C LEU A 61 2.34 4.33 -1.13
N ALA A 62 2.54 5.64 -1.25
CA ALA A 62 2.96 6.29 -2.49
C ALA A 62 4.38 5.89 -2.88
N PHE A 63 5.30 5.82 -1.91
CA PHE A 63 6.67 5.38 -2.12
C PHE A 63 6.74 3.92 -2.59
N ASP A 64 5.95 3.04 -1.98
CA ASP A 64 5.91 1.63 -2.37
C ASP A 64 5.28 1.42 -3.74
N LEU A 65 4.24 2.19 -4.07
CA LEU A 65 3.64 2.17 -5.39
C LEU A 65 4.65 2.62 -6.45
N TRP A 66 5.41 3.69 -6.17
CA TRP A 66 6.50 4.15 -7.03
C TRP A 66 7.58 3.09 -7.22
N ASN A 67 8.04 2.47 -6.13
CA ASN A 67 9.03 1.40 -6.15
C ASN A 67 8.53 0.18 -6.93
N PHE A 68 7.25 -0.16 -6.79
CA PHE A 68 6.63 -1.24 -7.54
C PHE A 68 6.67 -0.98 -9.05
N PHE A 69 6.28 0.22 -9.49
CA PHE A 69 6.36 0.60 -10.91
C PHE A 69 7.80 0.63 -11.43
N HIS A 70 8.75 1.14 -10.64
CA HIS A 70 10.17 1.15 -11.01
C HIS A 70 10.74 -0.26 -11.14
N LYS A 71 10.52 -1.13 -10.14
CA LYS A 71 10.98 -2.52 -10.18
C LYS A 71 10.36 -3.28 -11.34
N MET A 72 9.07 -3.09 -11.61
CA MET A 72 8.40 -3.74 -12.74
C MET A 72 8.97 -3.29 -14.09
N SER A 73 9.28 -2.00 -14.25
CA SER A 73 9.90 -1.46 -15.47
C SER A 73 11.32 -2.01 -15.68
N LEU A 74 12.14 -1.99 -14.63
CA LEU A 74 13.50 -2.52 -14.65
C LEU A 74 13.50 -4.03 -14.94
N SER A 75 12.67 -4.81 -14.22
CA SER A 75 12.58 -6.26 -14.44
C SER A 75 12.09 -6.62 -15.84
N LYS A 76 11.20 -5.83 -16.46
CA LYS A 76 10.82 -6.04 -17.87
C LYS A 76 12.01 -5.80 -18.80
N ALA A 77 12.77 -4.72 -18.59
CA ALA A 77 13.94 -4.40 -19.42
C ALA A 77 15.07 -5.44 -19.28
N ASP A 78 15.32 -5.92 -18.06
CA ASP A 78 16.36 -6.92 -17.80
C ASP A 78 15.95 -8.30 -18.32
N MET A 79 14.68 -8.71 -18.15
CA MET A 79 14.17 -9.96 -18.76
C MET A 79 14.22 -9.93 -20.29
N GLN A 80 13.87 -8.81 -20.93
CA GLN A 80 13.96 -8.68 -22.39
C GLN A 80 15.41 -8.81 -22.88
N ARG A 81 16.40 -8.34 -22.10
CA ARG A 81 17.82 -8.52 -22.43
C ARG A 81 18.29 -9.95 -22.21
N GLU A 82 17.96 -10.56 -21.07
CA GLU A 82 18.40 -11.92 -20.73
C GLU A 82 17.71 -13.01 -21.58
N MET A 83 16.49 -12.74 -22.06
CA MET A 83 15.72 -13.68 -22.88
C MET A 83 15.78 -13.38 -24.38
N ALA A 84 16.62 -12.41 -24.81
CA ALA A 84 16.89 -12.17 -26.21
C ALA A 84 17.52 -13.42 -26.85
N GLY A 85 16.72 -14.16 -27.64
CA GLY A 85 17.13 -15.41 -28.29
C GLY A 85 16.68 -16.69 -27.58
N ASN A 86 15.92 -16.60 -26.48
CA ASN A 86 15.33 -17.77 -25.81
C ASN A 86 13.89 -18.03 -26.33
N PRO A 87 13.55 -19.26 -26.77
CA PRO A 87 12.19 -19.60 -27.24
C PRO A 87 11.10 -19.41 -26.18
N PHE A 88 11.45 -19.31 -24.89
CA PHE A 88 10.51 -19.07 -23.79
C PHE A 88 10.32 -17.59 -23.40
N GLY A 89 11.02 -16.65 -24.07
CA GLY A 89 10.94 -15.22 -23.75
C GLY A 89 9.52 -14.65 -23.81
N GLY A 90 8.74 -15.06 -24.81
CA GLY A 90 7.34 -14.64 -24.93
C GLY A 90 6.43 -15.12 -23.80
N LEU A 91 6.71 -16.29 -23.19
CA LEU A 91 5.95 -16.78 -22.04
C LEU A 91 6.28 -15.98 -20.77
N ALA A 92 7.55 -15.63 -20.57
CA ALA A 92 7.96 -14.81 -19.45
C ALA A 92 7.40 -13.38 -19.55
N GLU A 93 7.38 -12.81 -20.75
CA GLU A 93 6.77 -11.50 -21.01
C GLU A 93 5.26 -11.54 -20.76
N ALA A 94 4.55 -12.58 -21.21
CA ALA A 94 3.13 -12.79 -20.92
C ALA A 94 2.87 -12.92 -19.41
N ALA A 95 3.71 -13.68 -18.68
CA ALA A 95 3.61 -13.82 -17.23
C ALA A 95 3.79 -12.46 -16.51
N MET A 96 4.76 -11.65 -16.93
CA MET A 96 4.98 -10.31 -16.38
C MET A 96 3.84 -9.33 -16.69
N GLN A 97 3.24 -9.42 -17.87
CA GLN A 97 2.07 -8.62 -18.24
C GLN A 97 0.81 -9.00 -17.44
N SER A 98 0.73 -10.25 -16.98
CA SER A 98 -0.38 -10.72 -16.14
C SER A 98 -0.24 -10.37 -14.65
N ILE A 99 0.85 -9.73 -14.22
CA ILE A 99 0.93 -9.14 -12.87
C ILE A 99 -0.02 -7.93 -12.82
N GLN A 100 -1.03 -8.01 -11.96
CA GLN A 100 -2.06 -6.98 -11.85
C GLN A 100 -2.09 -6.35 -10.46
N LEU A 101 -2.22 -5.02 -10.46
CA LEU A 101 -2.53 -4.24 -9.27
C LEU A 101 -3.98 -4.51 -8.85
N GLN A 102 -4.19 -4.81 -7.58
CA GLN A 102 -5.50 -5.12 -7.03
C GLN A 102 -6.06 -3.98 -6.17
N TRP A 103 -7.34 -4.11 -5.79
CA TRP A 103 -8.10 -3.07 -5.10
C TRP A 103 -7.64 -2.76 -3.67
N GLY A 104 -6.76 -3.58 -3.07
CA GLY A 104 -6.23 -3.36 -1.73
C GLY A 104 -5.54 -1.99 -1.57
N TRP A 105 -4.89 -1.50 -2.62
CA TRP A 105 -4.34 -0.14 -2.64
C TRP A 105 -5.39 0.92 -2.36
N GLY A 106 -6.53 0.85 -3.06
CA GLY A 106 -7.64 1.78 -2.90
C GLY A 106 -8.14 1.83 -1.46
N VAL A 107 -8.36 0.66 -0.85
CA VAL A 107 -8.85 0.58 0.53
C VAL A 107 -7.84 1.12 1.55
N MET A 108 -6.54 0.91 1.32
CA MET A 108 -5.50 1.48 2.18
C MET A 108 -5.45 3.02 2.06
N PHE A 109 -5.43 3.56 0.83
CA PHE A 109 -5.44 5.00 0.59
C PHE A 109 -6.70 5.67 1.17
N THR A 110 -7.88 5.11 0.91
CA THR A 110 -9.14 5.60 1.50
C THR A 110 -9.04 5.64 3.02
N GLY A 111 -8.54 4.56 3.62
CA GLY A 111 -8.35 4.50 5.07
C GLY A 111 -7.40 5.56 5.62
N ALA A 112 -6.31 5.87 4.92
CA ALA A 112 -5.35 6.88 5.34
C ALA A 112 -5.93 8.31 5.19
N VAL A 113 -6.66 8.58 4.10
CA VAL A 113 -7.36 9.85 3.89
C VAL A 113 -8.42 10.09 4.98
N MET A 114 -9.16 9.05 5.37
CA MET A 114 -10.15 9.16 6.44
C MET A 114 -9.54 9.60 7.78
N LEU A 115 -8.30 9.19 8.10
CA LEU A 115 -7.62 9.65 9.33
C LEU A 115 -7.33 11.14 9.30
N ILE A 116 -6.93 11.67 8.14
CA ILE A 116 -6.67 13.11 7.96
C ILE A 116 -7.98 13.90 8.06
N VAL A 117 -9.04 13.41 7.39
CA VAL A 117 -10.37 14.03 7.45
C VAL A 117 -10.91 14.02 8.88
N ALA A 118 -10.71 12.94 9.64
CA ALA A 118 -11.14 12.84 11.03
C ALA A 118 -10.53 13.94 11.91
N TRP A 119 -9.26 14.31 11.69
CA TRP A 119 -8.65 15.44 12.38
C TRP A 119 -9.33 16.77 12.05
N PHE A 120 -9.61 17.04 10.77
CA PHE A 120 -10.32 18.27 10.36
C PHE A 120 -11.71 18.36 10.97
N LEU A 121 -12.45 17.25 11.02
CA LEU A 121 -13.77 17.20 11.66
C LEU A 121 -13.68 17.43 13.17
N ALA A 122 -12.73 16.78 13.84
CA ALA A 122 -12.52 16.95 15.28
C ALA A 122 -12.10 18.39 15.65
N GLN A 123 -11.35 19.08 14.78
CA GLN A 123 -11.03 20.50 14.99
C GLN A 123 -12.26 21.41 14.94
N ARG A 124 -13.27 21.07 14.14
CA ARG A 124 -14.51 21.86 14.11
C ARG A 124 -15.25 21.76 15.43
N GLU A 125 -15.40 20.55 15.98
CA GLU A 125 -16.10 20.38 17.26
C GLU A 125 -15.41 21.09 18.44
N TYR A 126 -14.07 21.11 18.45
CA TYR A 126 -13.32 21.80 19.50
C TYR A 126 -13.39 23.33 19.43
N LYS A 127 -13.75 23.89 18.27
CA LYS A 127 -13.87 25.35 18.06
C LYS A 127 -15.25 25.90 18.45
N TYR A 128 -16.23 25.02 18.71
CA TYR A 128 -17.61 25.37 19.10
C TYR A 128 -17.95 24.97 20.55
N LYS A 129 -16.99 24.49 21.32
CA LYS A 129 -17.05 24.35 22.78
C LYS A 129 -16.17 25.40 23.44
#